data_AF-A0A7X9SXU7-F1
#
_entry.id   AF-A0A7X9SXU7-F1
#
_cell.length_a   1.000
_cell.length_b   1.000
_cell.length_c   1.000
_cell.angle_alpha   90.00
_cell.angle_beta   90.00
_cell.angle_gamma   90.00
#
_symmetry.space_group_name_H-M   'P 1'
#
loop_
_entity.id
_entity.type
_entity.pdbx_description
1 polymer ?
#
loop_
_entity_poly.entity_id
_entity_poly.type
_entity_poly.pdbx_seq_one_letter_code
_entity_poly.pdbx_strand_id
1 'polypeptide(L)'
;MALTKKDRERWAHIEEIIAENKAELKAATSHQPLKAFAEREGLMNKGDFPKFKHSLRKIGVHYDALRDEAMQAYNDELDARAADIDDQAKGAPVVTVWTAAVEGDDGTGAFAVVDEEDTAIWYGRFFDDDRIRVAGDLVSAEQSAAEKAVWLAGKALARADYPMGRVRIHTTCHELDVDALRAAGVRSSVAVSVVVDPDDLRAVEMAEAPGFQRWQDADLLGLVDDGVGEDGAE
;
A
#
# COMPACT_ATOMS: atom_id res chain seq x y z
N MET A 1 19.21 6.28 34.48
CA MET A 1 20.57 5.71 34.55
C MET A 1 21.57 6.77 34.11
N ALA A 2 22.70 6.93 34.80
CA ALA A 2 23.74 7.88 34.39
C ALA A 2 24.46 7.36 33.13
N LEU A 3 24.72 8.26 32.17
CA LEU A 3 25.49 7.92 30.97
C LEU A 3 26.91 7.47 31.34
N THR A 4 27.36 6.37 30.73
CA THR A 4 28.74 5.89 30.89
C THR A 4 29.73 6.94 30.34
N LYS A 5 31.01 6.86 30.75
CA LYS A 5 32.05 7.76 30.22
C LYS A 5 32.16 7.64 28.69
N LYS A 6 32.17 6.40 28.18
CA LYS A 6 32.21 6.09 26.74
C LYS A 6 31.00 6.66 25.99
N ASP A 7 29.81 6.61 26.59
CA ASP A 7 28.62 7.21 25.99
C ASP A 7 28.69 8.72 25.89
N ARG A 8 29.25 9.39 26.90
CA ARG A 8 29.47 10.85 26.90
C ARG A 8 30.48 11.26 25.84
N GLU A 9 31.58 10.53 25.71
CA GLU A 9 32.59 10.77 24.67
C GLU A 9 32.00 10.58 23.26
N ARG A 10 31.23 9.50 23.04
CA ARG A 10 30.55 9.28 21.75
C ARG A 10 29.55 10.38 21.43
N TRP A 11 28.80 10.85 22.42
CA TRP A 11 27.84 11.95 22.21
C TRP A 11 28.55 13.27 21.89
N ALA A 12 29.61 13.62 22.62
CA ALA A 12 30.40 14.83 22.34
C ALA A 12 30.93 14.83 20.89
N HIS A 13 31.41 13.67 20.41
CA HIS A 13 31.85 13.54 19.02
C HIS A 13 30.70 13.73 18.01
N ILE A 14 29.50 13.23 18.29
CA ILE A 14 28.31 13.49 17.45
C ILE A 14 27.98 14.99 17.43
N GLU A 15 28.12 15.68 18.56
CA GLU A 15 27.90 17.13 18.63
C GLU A 15 28.94 17.93 17.85
N GLU A 16 30.19 17.47 17.83
CA GLU A 16 31.28 18.05 17.02
C GLU A 16 30.97 17.91 15.52
N ILE A 17 30.61 16.71 15.06
CA ILE A 17 30.18 16.47 13.66
C ILE A 17 29.02 17.39 13.28
N ILE A 18 28.01 17.54 14.15
CA ILE A 18 26.87 18.43 13.90
C ILE A 18 27.30 19.90 13.88
N ALA A 19 28.22 20.32 14.76
CA ALA A 19 28.71 21.69 14.82
C ALA A 19 29.48 22.08 13.54
N GLU A 20 30.33 21.17 13.04
CA GLU A 20 31.08 21.34 11.79
C GLU A 20 30.14 21.43 10.57
N ASN A 21 29.06 20.64 10.56
CA ASN A 21 28.12 20.55 9.44
C ASN A 21 26.82 21.34 9.69
N LYS A 22 26.83 22.29 10.63
CA LYS A 22 25.62 22.98 11.11
C LYS A 22 24.86 23.69 9.99
N ALA A 23 25.57 24.29 9.03
CA ALA A 23 24.94 25.00 7.91
C ALA A 23 24.17 24.05 6.98
N GLU A 24 24.76 22.90 6.62
CA GLU A 24 24.12 21.85 5.82
C GLU A 24 22.88 21.31 6.52
N LEU A 25 23.02 20.95 7.80
CA LEU A 25 21.93 20.36 8.59
C LEU A 25 20.76 21.34 8.79
N LYS A 26 21.04 22.64 8.91
CA LYS A 26 20.00 23.68 8.99
C LYS A 26 19.33 24.00 7.66
N ALA A 27 20.02 23.77 6.55
CA ALA A 27 19.46 24.00 5.21
C ALA A 27 18.52 22.86 4.77
N ALA A 28 18.51 21.73 5.48
CA ALA A 28 17.62 20.61 5.17
C ALA A 28 16.16 21.01 5.39
N THR A 29 15.36 20.90 4.32
CA THR A 29 13.91 21.16 4.32
C THR A 29 13.08 19.90 4.53
N SER A 30 13.71 18.72 4.63
CA SER A 30 13.04 17.45 4.90
C SER A 30 13.96 16.51 5.69
N HIS A 31 13.40 15.40 6.17
CA HIS A 31 14.16 14.38 6.90
C HIS A 31 15.15 13.60 6.02
N GLN A 32 14.98 13.59 4.69
CA GLN A 32 15.78 12.77 3.77
C GLN A 32 17.27 13.18 3.74
N PRO A 33 17.64 14.48 3.55
CA PRO A 33 19.02 14.92 3.67
C PRO A 33 19.65 14.62 5.04
N LEU A 34 18.87 14.72 6.13
CA LEU A 34 19.36 14.42 7.48
C LEU A 34 19.62 12.92 7.69
N LYS A 35 18.79 12.07 7.08
CA LYS A 35 18.98 10.61 7.08
C LYS A 35 20.22 10.23 6.27
N ALA A 36 20.37 10.77 5.05
CA ALA A 36 21.55 10.56 4.22
C ALA A 36 22.84 11.04 4.91
N PHE A 37 22.79 12.18 5.61
CA PHE A 37 23.89 12.65 6.45
C PHE A 37 24.24 11.64 7.54
N ALA A 38 23.23 11.18 8.30
CA ALA A 38 23.45 10.21 9.37
C ALA A 38 24.02 8.88 8.85
N GLU A 39 23.60 8.43 7.67
CA GLU A 39 24.15 7.25 7.01
C GLU A 39 25.62 7.46 6.61
N ARG A 40 25.93 8.59 5.97
CA ARG A 40 27.30 8.96 5.54
C ARG A 40 28.27 9.02 6.72
N GLU A 41 27.84 9.57 7.86
CA GLU A 41 28.64 9.70 9.08
C GLU A 41 28.61 8.43 9.98
N GLY A 42 27.96 7.36 9.54
CA GLY A 42 27.85 6.10 10.31
C GLY A 42 27.00 6.21 11.59
N LEU A 43 26.17 7.24 11.69
CA LEU A 43 25.27 7.52 12.81
C LEU A 43 23.91 6.78 12.68
N MET A 44 23.63 6.18 11.53
CA MET A 44 22.39 5.43 11.26
C MET A 44 22.39 4.04 11.92
N ASN A 45 22.52 4.02 13.24
CA ASN A 45 22.50 2.81 14.06
C ASN A 45 21.67 3.01 15.34
N LYS A 46 21.29 1.91 15.98
CA LYS A 46 20.37 1.90 17.15
C LYS A 46 20.89 2.75 18.33
N GLY A 47 22.21 2.90 18.48
CA GLY A 47 22.82 3.65 19.59
C GLY A 47 23.00 5.14 19.32
N ASP A 48 23.46 5.49 18.12
CA ASP A 48 23.85 6.87 17.79
C ASP A 48 22.72 7.69 17.19
N PHE A 49 21.81 7.08 16.43
CA PHE A 49 20.75 7.82 15.75
C PHE A 49 19.84 8.60 16.71
N PRO A 50 19.42 8.04 17.88
CA PRO A 50 18.67 8.83 18.87
C PRO A 50 19.46 10.01 19.44
N LYS A 51 20.79 9.86 19.62
CA LYS A 51 21.67 10.93 20.11
C LYS A 51 21.84 12.03 19.05
N PHE A 52 21.99 11.64 17.79
CA PHE A 52 22.01 12.53 16.63
C PHE A 52 20.73 13.36 16.54
N LYS A 53 19.55 12.72 16.56
CA LYS A 53 18.24 13.43 16.57
C LYS A 53 18.12 14.40 17.76
N HIS A 54 18.60 14.00 18.94
CA HIS A 54 18.60 14.88 20.10
C HIS A 54 19.49 16.10 19.90
N SER A 55 20.70 15.91 19.37
CA SER A 55 21.64 17.01 19.13
C SER A 55 21.20 17.92 17.99
N LEU A 56 20.52 17.41 16.95
CA LEU A 56 19.88 18.24 15.92
C LEU A 56 18.88 19.26 16.51
N ARG A 57 18.08 18.85 17.51
CA ARG A 57 17.15 19.76 18.18
C ARG A 57 17.85 20.96 18.84
N LYS A 58 19.10 20.79 19.30
CA LYS A 58 19.89 21.89 19.90
C LYS A 58 20.24 22.97 18.89
N ILE A 59 20.30 22.64 17.60
CA ILE A 59 20.49 23.60 16.53
C ILE A 59 19.16 24.04 15.89
N GLY A 60 18.01 23.62 16.41
CA GLY A 60 16.68 23.96 15.90
C GLY A 60 16.21 23.09 14.73
N VAL A 61 16.83 21.93 14.51
CA VAL A 61 16.43 20.98 13.47
C VAL A 61 15.66 19.83 14.12
N HIS A 62 14.40 19.67 13.74
CA HIS A 62 13.49 18.70 14.33
C HIS A 62 13.23 17.55 13.35
N TYR A 63 14.11 16.55 13.34
CA TYR A 63 14.05 15.42 12.40
C TYR A 63 12.68 14.74 12.34
N ASP A 64 12.11 14.41 13.52
CA ASP A 64 10.84 13.68 13.56
C ASP A 64 9.68 14.55 13.04
N ALA A 65 9.66 15.85 13.36
CA ALA A 65 8.67 16.78 12.78
C ALA A 65 8.80 16.90 11.25
N LEU A 66 10.02 17.04 10.73
CA LEU A 66 10.27 17.06 9.28
C LEU A 66 9.92 15.74 8.58
N ARG A 67 9.89 14.63 9.33
CA ARG A 67 9.44 13.33 8.81
C ARG A 67 7.93 13.28 8.78
N ASP A 68 7.28 13.66 9.88
CA ASP A 68 5.83 13.64 10.01
C ASP A 68 5.19 14.60 9.00
N GLU A 69 5.71 15.82 8.85
CA GLU A 69 5.28 16.79 7.83
C GLU A 69 5.43 16.25 6.41
N ALA A 70 6.54 15.58 6.10
CA ALA A 70 6.76 14.99 4.77
C ALA A 70 5.81 13.81 4.50
N MET A 71 5.51 13.00 5.51
CA MET A 71 4.55 11.91 5.40
C MET A 71 3.12 12.46 5.23
N GLN A 72 2.78 13.51 5.96
CA GLN A 72 1.49 14.18 5.83
C GLN A 72 1.32 14.78 4.43
N ALA A 73 2.30 15.55 3.94
CA ALA A 73 2.26 16.13 2.61
C ALA A 73 2.14 15.06 1.50
N TYR A 74 2.82 13.93 1.66
CA TYR A 74 2.71 12.80 0.75
C TYR A 74 1.32 12.17 0.77
N ASN A 75 0.72 12.00 1.96
CA ASN A 75 -0.64 11.48 2.09
C ASN A 75 -1.67 12.47 1.49
N ASP A 76 -1.54 13.77 1.77
CA ASP A 76 -2.40 14.81 1.21
C ASP A 76 -2.32 14.83 -0.33
N GLU A 77 -1.12 14.65 -0.90
CA GLU A 77 -0.94 14.52 -2.35
C GLU A 77 -1.60 13.25 -2.91
N LEU A 78 -1.45 12.11 -2.22
CA LEU A 78 -2.09 10.86 -2.62
C LEU A 78 -3.61 10.97 -2.60
N ASP A 79 -4.19 11.58 -1.57
CA ASP A 79 -5.63 11.78 -1.43
C ASP A 79 -6.16 12.71 -2.53
N ALA A 80 -5.45 13.79 -2.83
CA ALA A 80 -5.79 14.68 -3.94
C ALA A 80 -5.77 13.94 -5.30
N ARG A 81 -4.78 13.06 -5.53
CA ARG A 81 -4.69 12.26 -6.75
C ARG A 81 -5.75 11.17 -6.82
N ALA A 82 -6.11 10.57 -5.69
CA ALA A 82 -7.19 9.59 -5.63
C ALA A 82 -8.54 10.25 -6.00
N ALA A 83 -8.80 11.45 -5.48
CA ALA A 83 -9.99 12.23 -5.83
C ALA A 83 -10.03 12.65 -7.31
N ASP A 84 -8.88 13.05 -7.86
CA ASP A 84 -8.73 13.39 -9.28
C ASP A 84 -9.01 12.18 -10.19
N ILE A 85 -8.48 11.00 -9.85
CA ILE A 85 -8.77 9.75 -10.58
C ILE A 85 -10.25 9.38 -10.48
N ASP A 86 -10.87 9.51 -9.30
CA ASP A 86 -12.29 9.22 -9.12
C ASP A 86 -13.18 10.13 -10.00
N ASP A 87 -12.83 11.41 -10.10
CA ASP A 87 -13.54 12.35 -10.97
C ASP A 87 -13.34 12.04 -12.46
N GLN A 88 -12.10 11.79 -12.89
CA GLN A 88 -11.78 11.48 -14.29
C GLN A 88 -12.31 10.11 -14.73
N ALA A 89 -12.43 9.15 -13.82
CA ALA A 89 -12.93 7.81 -14.11
C ALA A 89 -14.47 7.74 -14.20
N LYS A 90 -15.18 8.87 -14.07
CA LYS A 90 -16.64 8.91 -14.28
C LYS A 90 -16.98 8.50 -15.72
N GLY A 91 -17.73 7.40 -15.86
CA GLY A 91 -18.06 6.83 -17.15
C GLY A 91 -16.91 6.06 -17.82
N ALA A 92 -15.77 5.89 -17.14
CA ALA A 92 -14.70 5.03 -17.61
C ALA A 92 -15.08 3.54 -17.42
N PRO A 93 -14.44 2.62 -18.15
CA PRO A 93 -14.69 1.20 -18.00
C PRO A 93 -14.51 0.68 -16.57
N VAL A 94 -15.25 -0.36 -16.22
CA VAL A 94 -15.30 -0.95 -14.89
C VAL A 94 -14.79 -2.38 -14.94
N VAL A 95 -13.96 -2.74 -13.98
CA VAL A 95 -13.62 -4.13 -13.65
C VAL A 95 -14.36 -4.48 -12.36
N THR A 96 -15.28 -5.44 -12.41
CA THR A 96 -16.00 -5.93 -11.22
C THR A 96 -15.43 -7.29 -10.82
N VAL A 97 -14.99 -7.41 -9.57
CA VAL A 97 -14.37 -8.63 -9.04
C VAL A 97 -14.76 -8.85 -7.58
N TRP A 98 -14.71 -10.11 -7.15
CA TRP A 98 -14.91 -10.51 -5.76
C TRP A 98 -13.59 -11.01 -5.19
N THR A 99 -13.30 -10.60 -3.96
CA THR A 99 -12.07 -10.98 -3.27
C THR A 99 -12.35 -11.53 -1.90
N ALA A 100 -11.60 -12.56 -1.53
CA ALA A 100 -11.56 -13.07 -0.18
C ALA A 100 -10.17 -13.61 0.16
N ALA A 101 -9.93 -13.78 1.44
CA ALA A 101 -8.81 -14.52 1.97
C ALA A 101 -9.25 -15.51 3.04
N VAL A 102 -8.43 -16.54 3.26
CA VAL A 102 -8.58 -17.47 4.37
C VAL A 102 -7.26 -17.62 5.10
N GLU A 103 -7.33 -17.71 6.42
CA GLU A 103 -6.19 -17.98 7.29
C GLU A 103 -6.35 -19.36 7.95
N GLY A 104 -5.27 -20.13 7.93
CA GLY A 104 -5.15 -21.37 8.68
C GLY A 104 -4.47 -21.15 10.03
N ASP A 105 -4.82 -21.98 11.01
CA ASP A 105 -4.22 -21.95 12.36
C ASP A 105 -2.71 -22.24 12.37
N ASP A 106 -2.17 -22.81 11.29
CA ASP A 106 -0.74 -23.09 11.10
C ASP A 106 0.04 -21.92 10.49
N GLY A 107 -0.61 -20.76 10.31
CA GLY A 107 -0.03 -19.57 9.69
C GLY A 107 0.00 -19.63 8.16
N THR A 108 -0.54 -20.69 7.55
CA THR A 108 -0.79 -20.70 6.11
C THR A 108 -2.01 -19.84 5.79
N GLY A 109 -2.07 -19.33 4.57
CA GLY A 109 -3.22 -18.55 4.13
C GLY A 109 -3.32 -18.59 2.62
N ALA A 110 -4.53 -18.36 2.12
CA ALA A 110 -4.83 -18.32 0.70
C ALA A 110 -5.74 -17.13 0.40
N PHE A 111 -5.79 -16.76 -0.87
CA PHE A 111 -6.65 -15.72 -1.38
C PHE A 111 -7.29 -16.15 -2.69
N ALA A 112 -8.36 -15.47 -3.04
CA ALA A 112 -8.96 -15.53 -4.35
C ALA A 112 -9.42 -14.16 -4.84
N VAL A 113 -9.35 -13.99 -6.14
CA VAL A 113 -10.00 -12.96 -6.94
C VAL A 113 -10.78 -13.69 -8.03
N VAL A 114 -12.10 -13.53 -8.03
CA VAL A 114 -13.01 -14.15 -9.01
C VAL A 114 -13.85 -13.08 -9.72
N ASP A 115 -14.39 -13.43 -10.88
CA ASP A 115 -15.34 -12.59 -11.61
C ASP A 115 -16.80 -12.86 -11.20
N GLU A 116 -17.74 -12.28 -11.94
CA GLU A 116 -19.18 -12.39 -11.66
C GLU A 116 -19.78 -13.77 -11.92
N GLU A 117 -19.08 -14.61 -12.69
CA GLU A 117 -19.47 -15.99 -13.01
C GLU A 117 -18.79 -17.01 -12.07
N ASP A 118 -18.21 -16.54 -10.96
CA ASP A 118 -17.42 -17.33 -10.01
C ASP A 118 -16.15 -17.94 -10.63
N THR A 119 -15.72 -17.44 -11.79
CA THR A 119 -14.52 -17.93 -12.47
C THR A 119 -13.28 -17.35 -11.79
N ALA A 120 -12.36 -18.25 -11.44
CA ALA A 120 -11.10 -17.86 -10.82
C ALA A 120 -10.24 -17.05 -11.78
N ILE A 121 -9.93 -15.81 -11.41
CA ILE A 121 -8.99 -14.96 -12.14
C ILE A 121 -7.60 -15.09 -11.54
N TRP A 122 -7.50 -15.04 -10.22
CA TRP A 122 -6.25 -15.20 -9.50
C TRP A 122 -6.50 -15.76 -8.11
N TYR A 123 -6.03 -16.96 -7.83
CA TYR A 123 -6.11 -17.53 -6.49
C TYR A 123 -4.90 -18.40 -6.17
N GLY A 124 -4.67 -18.62 -4.88
CA GLY A 124 -3.64 -19.52 -4.40
C GLY A 124 -3.14 -19.14 -3.01
N ARG A 125 -2.07 -19.79 -2.58
CA ARG A 125 -1.44 -19.49 -1.29
C ARG A 125 -0.69 -18.17 -1.32
N PHE A 126 -0.71 -17.48 -0.20
CA PHE A 126 0.21 -16.37 0.04
C PHE A 126 1.65 -16.87 0.16
N PHE A 127 2.59 -16.05 -0.28
CA PHE A 127 4.00 -16.23 0.02
C PHE A 127 4.34 -15.69 1.42
N ASP A 128 5.42 -16.20 2.02
CA ASP A 128 5.87 -15.80 3.36
C ASP A 128 6.30 -14.32 3.42
N ASP A 129 6.63 -13.72 2.28
CA ASP A 129 7.07 -12.33 2.14
C ASP A 129 5.99 -11.41 1.56
N ASP A 130 4.72 -11.81 1.63
CA ASP A 130 3.61 -10.92 1.23
C ASP A 130 3.70 -9.59 1.99
N ARG A 131 3.63 -8.49 1.24
CA ARG A 131 3.90 -7.15 1.77
C ARG A 131 2.88 -6.67 2.79
N ILE A 132 1.65 -7.19 2.71
CA ILE A 132 0.49 -6.65 3.45
C ILE A 132 0.03 -7.67 4.50
N ARG A 133 -0.04 -8.95 4.11
CA ARG A 133 -0.50 -10.00 4.99
C ARG A 133 0.46 -10.19 6.16
N VAL A 134 -0.11 -10.25 7.35
CA VAL A 134 0.50 -10.73 8.59
C VAL A 134 -0.10 -12.11 8.88
N ALA A 135 0.74 -13.14 8.98
CA ALA A 135 0.25 -14.51 9.20
C ALA A 135 -0.59 -14.61 10.48
N GLY A 136 -1.77 -15.24 10.37
CA GLY A 136 -2.76 -15.34 11.45
C GLY A 136 -3.67 -14.13 11.63
N ASP A 137 -3.53 -13.09 10.81
CA ASP A 137 -4.40 -11.91 10.79
C ASP A 137 -5.23 -11.88 9.50
N LEU A 138 -6.50 -12.31 9.61
CA LEU A 138 -7.42 -12.41 8.49
C LEU A 138 -7.65 -11.05 7.81
N VAL A 139 -7.77 -9.96 8.56
CA VAL A 139 -8.04 -8.63 7.98
C VAL A 139 -6.86 -8.19 7.10
N SER A 140 -5.63 -8.46 7.54
CA SER A 140 -4.44 -8.18 6.72
C SER A 140 -4.37 -9.05 5.45
N ALA A 141 -4.86 -10.29 5.51
CA ALA A 141 -4.92 -11.20 4.37
C ALA A 141 -6.00 -10.73 3.36
N GLU A 142 -7.18 -10.36 3.85
CA GLU A 142 -8.27 -9.76 3.08
C GLU A 142 -7.82 -8.46 2.39
N GLN A 143 -7.12 -7.58 3.12
CA GLN A 143 -6.52 -6.37 2.56
C GLN A 143 -5.52 -6.69 1.45
N SER A 144 -4.73 -7.76 1.60
CA SER A 144 -3.78 -8.20 0.58
C SER A 144 -4.48 -8.74 -0.67
N ALA A 145 -5.59 -9.47 -0.51
CA ALA A 145 -6.42 -9.95 -1.62
C ALA A 145 -7.07 -8.78 -2.38
N ALA A 146 -7.63 -7.81 -1.66
CA ALA A 146 -8.22 -6.61 -2.25
C ALA A 146 -7.18 -5.75 -2.99
N GLU A 147 -5.97 -5.54 -2.45
CA GLU A 147 -4.94 -4.78 -3.17
C GLU A 147 -4.44 -5.52 -4.44
N LYS A 148 -4.44 -6.86 -4.43
CA LYS A 148 -4.18 -7.66 -5.63
C LYS A 148 -5.24 -7.44 -6.71
N ALA A 149 -6.52 -7.34 -6.33
CA ALA A 149 -7.60 -7.01 -7.26
C ALA A 149 -7.48 -5.60 -7.85
N VAL A 150 -7.10 -4.59 -7.06
CA VAL A 150 -6.83 -3.23 -7.58
C VAL A 150 -5.72 -3.26 -8.63
N TRP A 151 -4.63 -3.97 -8.34
CA TRP A 151 -3.52 -4.12 -9.29
C TRP A 151 -3.93 -4.88 -10.55
N LEU A 152 -4.70 -5.95 -10.40
CA LEU A 152 -5.25 -6.76 -11.50
C LEU A 152 -6.14 -5.92 -12.42
N ALA A 153 -7.03 -5.09 -11.87
CA ALA A 153 -7.88 -4.20 -12.64
C ALA A 153 -7.05 -3.22 -13.49
N GLY A 154 -5.97 -2.66 -12.94
CA GLY A 154 -5.03 -1.84 -13.71
C GLY A 154 -4.37 -2.60 -14.86
N LYS A 155 -4.09 -3.91 -14.69
CA LYS A 155 -3.58 -4.76 -15.76
C LYS A 155 -4.62 -5.05 -16.83
N ALA A 156 -5.87 -5.31 -16.44
CA ALA A 156 -6.98 -5.52 -17.36
C ALA A 156 -7.22 -4.29 -18.24
N LEU A 157 -7.34 -3.11 -17.62
CA LEU A 157 -7.53 -1.82 -18.30
C LEU A 157 -6.38 -1.50 -19.25
N ALA A 158 -5.13 -1.66 -18.80
CA ALA A 158 -3.96 -1.43 -19.64
C ALA A 158 -3.90 -2.39 -20.85
N ARG A 159 -4.38 -3.63 -20.70
CA ARG A 159 -4.47 -4.60 -21.80
C ARG A 159 -5.57 -4.24 -22.79
N ALA A 160 -6.63 -3.59 -22.33
CA ALA A 160 -7.73 -3.06 -23.13
C ALA A 160 -7.46 -1.63 -23.66
N ASP A 161 -6.21 -1.14 -23.59
CA ASP A 161 -5.79 0.19 -24.02
C ASP A 161 -6.51 1.38 -23.36
N TYR A 162 -7.06 1.16 -22.15
CA TYR A 162 -7.61 2.24 -21.33
C TYR A 162 -6.54 2.83 -20.41
N PRO A 163 -6.30 4.16 -20.45
CA PRO A 163 -5.31 4.81 -19.60
C PRO A 163 -5.72 4.85 -18.13
N MET A 164 -7.02 4.72 -17.85
CA MET A 164 -7.60 4.69 -16.52
C MET A 164 -8.95 3.97 -16.54
N GLY A 165 -9.46 3.60 -15.37
CA GLY A 165 -10.78 3.01 -15.22
C GLY A 165 -11.19 2.89 -13.77
N ARG A 166 -12.20 2.06 -13.52
CA ARG A 166 -12.76 1.81 -12.19
C ARG A 166 -12.61 0.35 -11.83
N VAL A 167 -12.43 0.06 -10.55
CA VAL A 167 -12.61 -1.27 -9.99
C VAL A 167 -13.69 -1.26 -8.94
N ARG A 168 -14.59 -2.23 -9.02
CA ARG A 168 -15.58 -2.54 -8.00
C ARG A 168 -15.20 -3.86 -7.35
N ILE A 169 -14.77 -3.78 -6.10
CA ILE A 169 -14.37 -4.93 -5.30
C ILE A 169 -15.52 -5.33 -4.40
N HIS A 170 -16.01 -6.54 -4.58
CA HIS A 170 -16.94 -7.19 -3.67
C HIS A 170 -16.18 -8.05 -2.66
N THR A 171 -16.57 -7.98 -1.39
CA THR A 171 -15.91 -8.73 -0.31
C THR A 171 -16.89 -9.00 0.83
N THR A 172 -16.58 -10.00 1.66
CA THR A 172 -17.27 -10.25 2.94
C THR A 172 -16.64 -9.45 4.09
N CYS A 173 -15.44 -8.88 3.90
CA CYS A 173 -14.68 -8.18 4.93
C CYS A 173 -15.08 -6.70 5.04
N HIS A 174 -15.69 -6.31 6.16
CA HIS A 174 -16.07 -4.92 6.44
C HIS A 174 -14.95 -4.06 7.04
N GLU A 175 -13.82 -4.69 7.41
CA GLU A 175 -12.70 -4.06 8.11
C GLU A 175 -11.57 -3.60 7.17
N LEU A 176 -11.79 -3.65 5.85
CA LEU A 176 -10.81 -3.19 4.87
C LEU A 176 -10.48 -1.70 5.03
N ASP A 177 -9.20 -1.37 4.91
CA ASP A 177 -8.73 0.00 4.81
C ASP A 177 -8.94 0.50 3.37
N VAL A 178 -10.09 1.13 3.15
CA VAL A 178 -10.51 1.65 1.83
C VAL A 178 -9.59 2.78 1.35
N ASP A 179 -9.03 3.58 2.25
CA ASP A 179 -8.12 4.67 1.85
C ASP A 179 -6.78 4.11 1.39
N ALA A 180 -6.28 3.05 2.03
CA ALA A 180 -5.12 2.31 1.52
C ALA A 180 -5.39 1.69 0.13
N LEU A 181 -6.60 1.18 -0.12
CA LEU A 181 -7.00 0.67 -1.44
C LEU A 181 -7.08 1.78 -2.49
N ARG A 182 -7.63 2.95 -2.16
CA ARG A 182 -7.64 4.13 -3.05
C ARG A 182 -6.23 4.59 -3.38
N ALA A 183 -5.32 4.62 -2.39
CA ALA A 183 -3.92 4.92 -2.61
C ALA A 183 -3.23 3.87 -3.51
N ALA A 184 -3.63 2.58 -3.42
CA ALA A 184 -3.21 1.56 -4.38
C ALA A 184 -3.78 1.78 -5.78
N GLY A 185 -5.01 2.27 -5.86
CA GLY A 185 -5.67 2.70 -7.09
C GLY A 185 -4.89 3.76 -7.85
N VAL A 186 -4.34 4.77 -7.14
CA VAL A 186 -3.49 5.81 -7.75
C VAL A 186 -2.30 5.23 -8.51
N ARG A 187 -1.64 4.20 -7.96
CA ARG A 187 -0.49 3.54 -8.61
C ARG A 187 -0.90 2.74 -9.86
N SER A 188 -2.14 2.30 -9.90
CA SER A 188 -2.70 1.48 -10.98
C SER A 188 -3.53 2.28 -11.98
N SER A 189 -3.71 3.60 -11.76
CA SER A 189 -4.63 4.46 -12.51
C SER A 189 -6.08 3.97 -12.47
N VAL A 190 -6.52 3.53 -11.30
CA VAL A 190 -7.85 2.93 -11.06
C VAL A 190 -8.56 3.64 -9.92
N ALA A 191 -9.80 4.08 -10.16
CA ALA A 191 -10.71 4.52 -9.09
C ALA A 191 -11.30 3.29 -8.38
N VAL A 192 -11.21 3.25 -7.04
CA VAL A 192 -11.58 2.06 -6.26
C VAL A 192 -12.90 2.27 -5.53
N SER A 193 -13.81 1.32 -5.69
CA SER A 193 -15.05 1.19 -4.90
C SER A 193 -15.11 -0.19 -4.25
N VAL A 194 -15.60 -0.24 -3.01
CA VAL A 194 -15.74 -1.47 -2.23
C VAL A 194 -17.21 -1.67 -1.90
N VAL A 195 -17.71 -2.88 -2.14
CA VAL A 195 -19.06 -3.33 -1.79
C VAL A 195 -18.91 -4.49 -0.82
N VAL A 196 -19.43 -4.34 0.39
CA VAL A 196 -19.39 -5.41 1.39
C VAL A 196 -20.70 -6.16 1.36
N ASP A 197 -20.63 -7.45 1.07
CA ASP A 197 -21.74 -8.39 1.14
C ASP A 197 -21.28 -9.65 1.90
N PRO A 198 -21.66 -9.81 3.18
CA PRO A 198 -21.23 -10.94 3.99
C PRO A 198 -21.84 -12.27 3.55
N ASP A 199 -22.89 -12.25 2.73
CA ASP A 199 -23.60 -13.45 2.28
C ASP A 199 -23.07 -13.96 0.91
N ASP A 200 -22.28 -13.15 0.18
CA ASP A 200 -21.66 -13.55 -1.09
C ASP A 200 -20.30 -14.22 -0.86
N LEU A 201 -20.34 -15.55 -0.68
CA LEU A 201 -19.18 -16.37 -0.32
C LEU A 201 -18.35 -16.86 -1.51
N ARG A 202 -18.64 -16.46 -2.76
CA ARG A 202 -17.97 -17.02 -3.96
C ARG A 202 -16.45 -16.99 -3.91
N ALA A 203 -15.88 -15.87 -3.44
CA ALA A 203 -14.45 -15.71 -3.35
C ALA A 203 -13.88 -16.46 -2.14
N VAL A 204 -14.65 -16.59 -1.06
CA VAL A 204 -14.29 -17.39 0.12
C VAL A 204 -14.15 -18.85 -0.28
N GLU A 205 -15.17 -19.40 -0.96
CA GLU A 205 -15.17 -20.78 -1.44
C GLU A 205 -13.98 -21.04 -2.39
N MET A 206 -13.66 -20.09 -3.27
CA MET A 206 -12.49 -20.19 -4.14
C MET A 206 -11.15 -20.10 -3.38
N ALA A 207 -11.07 -19.28 -2.32
CA ALA A 207 -9.87 -19.18 -1.50
C ALA A 207 -9.60 -20.47 -0.70
N GLU A 208 -10.64 -21.21 -0.32
CA GLU A 208 -10.54 -22.53 0.32
C GLU A 208 -10.21 -23.66 -0.67
N ALA A 209 -10.47 -23.45 -1.97
CA ALA A 209 -10.26 -24.47 -2.99
C ALA A 209 -8.77 -24.84 -3.13
N PRO A 210 -8.43 -26.13 -3.28
CA PRO A 210 -7.06 -26.53 -3.52
C PRO A 210 -6.58 -26.07 -4.90
N GLY A 211 -5.32 -25.68 -5.00
CA GLY A 211 -4.67 -25.34 -6.28
C GLY A 211 -4.21 -23.89 -6.35
N PHE A 212 -4.06 -23.40 -7.58
CA PHE A 212 -3.75 -22.01 -7.88
C PHE A 212 -4.17 -21.69 -9.31
N GLN A 213 -4.53 -20.43 -9.56
CA GLN A 213 -4.67 -19.85 -10.88
C GLN A 213 -3.79 -18.60 -10.94
N ARG A 214 -2.99 -18.46 -11.98
CA ARG A 214 -2.23 -17.23 -12.21
C ARG A 214 -3.09 -16.25 -12.99
N TRP A 215 -3.05 -14.98 -12.62
CA TRP A 215 -3.74 -13.93 -13.35
C TRP A 215 -3.33 -13.83 -14.83
N GLN A 216 -2.11 -14.23 -15.18
CA GLN A 216 -1.64 -14.22 -16.57
C GLN A 216 -2.38 -15.23 -17.46
N ASP A 217 -2.95 -16.27 -16.85
CA ASP A 217 -3.62 -17.36 -17.56
C ASP A 217 -5.14 -17.10 -17.68
N ALA A 218 -5.65 -16.01 -17.10
CA ALA A 218 -7.05 -15.58 -17.18
C ALA A 218 -7.29 -14.59 -18.34
N ASP A 219 -8.55 -14.50 -18.81
CA ASP A 219 -8.95 -13.51 -19.81
C ASP A 219 -9.21 -12.14 -19.16
N LEU A 220 -8.15 -11.34 -19.05
CA LEU A 220 -8.27 -9.99 -18.48
C LEU A 220 -9.05 -9.01 -19.36
N LEU A 221 -9.19 -9.27 -20.67
CA LEU A 221 -9.96 -8.39 -21.54
C LEU A 221 -11.46 -8.56 -21.27
N GLY A 222 -11.90 -9.80 -21.03
CA GLY A 222 -13.28 -10.12 -20.66
C GLY A 222 -13.74 -9.50 -19.33
N LEU A 223 -12.82 -9.04 -18.48
CA LEU A 223 -13.14 -8.38 -17.21
C LEU A 223 -13.52 -6.90 -17.35
N VAL A 224 -13.25 -6.29 -18.50
CA VAL A 224 -13.43 -4.85 -18.70
C VAL A 224 -14.81 -4.60 -19.30
N ASP A 225 -15.72 -4.07 -18.49
CA ASP A 225 -17.02 -3.57 -18.93
C ASP A 225 -16.90 -2.09 -19.33
N ASP A 226 -17.05 -1.80 -20.61
CA ASP A 226 -16.97 -0.43 -21.15
C ASP A 226 -18.30 0.34 -21.04
N GLY A 227 -19.37 -0.29 -20.52
CA GLY A 227 -20.69 0.32 -20.39
C GLY A 227 -21.38 0.59 -21.73
N VAL A 228 -20.90 0.03 -22.84
CA VAL A 228 -21.46 0.25 -24.20
C VAL A 228 -22.62 -0.72 -24.50
N GLY A 229 -22.93 -1.66 -23.60
CA GLY A 229 -23.97 -2.67 -23.80
C GLY A 229 -25.13 -2.56 -22.82
N GLU A 230 -26.03 -1.57 -22.98
CA GLU A 230 -27.48 -1.63 -22.67
C GLU A 230 -28.12 -0.22 -22.73
N ASP A 231 -28.13 0.41 -23.92
CA ASP A 231 -28.98 1.58 -24.20
C ASP A 231 -29.53 1.49 -25.64
N GLY A 232 -30.06 0.32 -25.98
CA GLY A 232 -30.47 -0.01 -27.34
C GLY A 232 -31.50 -1.14 -27.43
N ALA A 233 -32.56 -1.07 -26.64
CA ALA A 233 -33.79 -1.83 -26.90
C ALA A 233 -35.00 -0.95 -26.54
N GLU A 234 -35.52 -0.23 -27.53
CA GLU A 234 -36.93 0.22 -27.56
C GLU A 234 -37.88 -0.99 -27.59
#